data_AF-A0A9E1QYH3-F1
#
_entry.id   AF-A0A9E1QYH3-F1
#
_cell.length_a   1.000
_cell.length_b   1.000
_cell.length_c   1.000
_cell.angle_alpha   90.00
_cell.angle_beta   90.00
_cell.angle_gamma   90.00
#
_symmetry.space_group_name_H-M   'P 1'
#
loop_
_entity.id
_entity.type
_entity.pdbx_description
1 polymer ?
#
loop_
_entity_poly.entity_id
_entity_poly.type
_entity_poly.pdbx_seq_one_letter_code
_entity_poly.pdbx_strand_id
1 'polypeptide(L)' 'MGTKEKISEKHLSETDLMHENEIILYNDDVNTFDHVINTLISVCDHTLEQAEQCS' A
#
# COMPACT_ATOMS: atom_id res chain seq x y z
N MET A 1 5.71 7.14 -33.08
CA MET A 1 4.46 7.09 -32.30
C MET A 1 4.75 7.78 -30.98
N GLY A 2 4.19 8.96 -30.76
CA GLY A 2 4.51 9.81 -29.61
C GLY A 2 3.97 9.21 -28.32
N THR A 3 4.85 9.03 -27.34
CA THR A 3 4.49 8.67 -25.97
C THR A 3 3.69 9.81 -25.37
N LYS A 4 2.39 9.58 -25.14
CA LYS A 4 1.55 10.53 -24.40
C LYS A 4 1.91 10.40 -22.93
N GLU A 5 2.66 11.36 -22.40
CA GLU A 5 2.85 11.53 -20.98
C GLU A 5 1.48 11.84 -20.35
N LYS A 6 0.92 10.89 -19.61
CA LYS A 6 -0.22 11.16 -18.73
C LYS A 6 0.32 11.94 -17.54
N ILE A 7 0.25 13.26 -17.61
CA ILE A 7 0.39 14.13 -16.45
C ILE A 7 -0.82 13.80 -15.56
N SER A 8 -0.57 13.12 -14.45
CA SER A 8 -1.57 12.91 -13.41
C SER A 8 -1.79 14.26 -12.72
N GLU A 9 -2.87 14.94 -13.08
CA GLU A 9 -3.30 16.16 -12.40
C GLU A 9 -3.65 15.79 -10.96
N LYS A 10 -2.73 16.08 -10.01
CA LYS A 10 -2.96 15.89 -8.58
C LYS A 10 -4.05 16.88 -8.15
N HIS A 11 -5.29 16.41 -8.10
CA HIS A 11 -6.41 17.16 -7.54
C HIS A 11 -6.25 17.17 -6.01
N LEU A 12 -5.65 18.24 -5.46
CA LEU A 12 -5.63 18.47 -4.01
C LEU A 12 -7.03 18.91 -3.58
N SER A 13 -7.67 18.09 -2.76
CA SER A 13 -8.98 18.37 -2.19
C SER A 13 -8.79 19.03 -0.83
N GLU A 14 -9.72 19.89 -0.38
CA GLU A 14 -9.64 20.54 0.94
C GLU A 14 -9.61 19.53 2.13
N THR A 15 -9.75 18.24 1.86
CA THR A 15 -9.59 17.08 2.75
C THR A 15 -8.12 16.69 3.05
N ASP A 16 -7.14 17.18 2.28
CA ASP A 16 -5.69 16.89 2.43
C ASP A 16 -5.07 17.41 3.76
N LEU A 17 -5.86 18.00 4.66
CA LEU A 17 -5.42 18.50 5.97
C LEU A 17 -5.62 17.49 7.12
N MET A 18 -6.21 16.32 6.85
CA MET A 18 -6.16 15.21 7.80
C MET A 18 -4.76 14.60 7.72
N HIS A 19 -4.02 14.58 8.83
CA HIS A 19 -2.76 13.83 8.88
C HIS A 19 -3.11 12.35 8.70
N GLU A 20 -3.01 11.86 7.46
CA GLU A 20 -3.13 10.45 7.15
C GLU A 20 -1.88 9.75 7.73
N ASN A 21 -2.10 8.80 8.63
CA ASN A 21 -1.03 7.95 9.13
C ASN A 21 -0.86 6.80 8.15
N GLU A 22 0.30 6.74 7.51
CA GLU A 22 0.63 5.67 6.56
C GLU A 22 1.47 4.58 7.24
N ILE A 23 1.19 3.32 6.91
CA ILE A 23 2.00 2.18 7.31
C ILE A 23 2.93 1.84 6.14
N ILE A 24 4.24 1.83 6.39
CA ILE A 24 5.24 1.47 5.39
C ILE A 24 5.76 0.08 5.70
N LEU A 25 5.57 -0.85 4.76
CA LEU A 25 6.12 -2.20 4.83
C LEU A 25 7.50 -2.22 4.16
N TYR A 26 8.52 -2.67 4.90
CA TYR A 26 9.87 -2.84 4.39
C TYR A 26 10.17 -4.32 4.20
N ASN A 27 10.75 -4.66 3.04
CA ASN A 27 11.20 -6.02 2.77
C ASN A 27 12.48 -6.34 3.55
N ASP A 28 12.58 -7.57 4.06
CA ASP A 28 13.73 -8.08 4.81
C ASP A 28 13.97 -9.58 4.53
N ASP A 29 15.12 -10.12 4.96
CA ASP A 29 15.51 -11.51 4.69
C ASP A 29 15.15 -12.50 5.82
N VAL A 30 14.45 -12.04 6.86
CA VAL A 30 14.13 -12.81 8.07
C VAL A 30 12.65 -13.23 8.08
N ASN A 31 11.75 -12.34 7.68
CA ASN A 31 10.32 -12.58 7.66
C ASN A 31 9.89 -13.24 6.34
N THR A 32 9.18 -14.35 6.43
CA THR A 32 8.61 -15.01 5.26
C THR A 32 7.35 -14.29 4.77
N PHE A 33 7.00 -14.46 3.49
CA PHE A 33 5.73 -13.94 2.96
C PHE A 33 4.53 -14.39 3.79
N ASP A 34 4.47 -15.66 4.18
CA ASP A 34 3.39 -16.17 5.05
C ASP A 34 3.29 -15.40 6.37
N HIS A 35 4.41 -15.01 6.96
CA HIS A 35 4.41 -14.22 8.20
C HIS A 35 3.83 -12.82 7.98
N VAL A 36 4.25 -12.16 6.90
CA VAL A 36 3.79 -10.82 6.53
C VAL A 36 2.31 -10.83 6.17
N ILE A 37 1.85 -11.79 5.37
CA ILE A 37 0.44 -11.97 4.98
C ILE A 37 -0.43 -12.12 6.21
N ASN A 38 -0.08 -13.03 7.12
CA ASN A 38 -0.85 -13.24 8.36
C ASN A 38 -0.87 -11.99 9.25
N THR A 39 0.22 -11.23 9.26
CA THR A 39 0.29 -9.96 10.01
C THR A 39 -0.62 -8.89 9.40
N LEU A 40 -0.66 -8.76 8.07
CA LEU A 40 -1.56 -7.83 7.38
C LEU A 40 -3.04 -8.18 7.60
N ILE A 41 -3.39 -9.47 7.59
CA ILE A 41 -4.76 -9.92 7.90
C ILE A 41 -5.11 -9.59 9.36
N SER A 42 -4.21 -9.85 10.31
CA SER A 42 -4.50 -9.69 11.73
C SER A 42 -4.49 -8.24 12.21
N VAL A 43 -3.71 -7.36 11.59
CA VAL A 43 -3.48 -5.99 12.07
C VAL A 43 -4.24 -4.96 11.23
N CYS A 44 -4.30 -5.19 9.91
CA CYS A 44 -4.95 -4.27 8.97
C CYS A 44 -6.32 -4.79 8.48
N ASP A 45 -6.81 -5.91 9.03
CA ASP A 45 -8.06 -6.58 8.60
C ASP A 45 -8.12 -6.86 7.09
N HIS A 46 -6.97 -7.07 6.45
CA HIS A 46 -6.92 -7.41 5.02
C HIS A 46 -7.54 -8.78 4.76
N THR A 47 -8.16 -8.96 3.59
CA THR A 47 -8.46 -10.31 3.10
C THR A 47 -7.17 -11.02 2.70
N LEU A 48 -7.21 -12.35 2.57
CA LEU A 48 -6.06 -13.14 2.15
C LEU A 48 -5.49 -12.64 0.81
N GLU A 49 -6.35 -12.45 -0.19
CA GLU A 49 -5.95 -11.97 -1.51
C GLU A 49 -5.29 -10.58 -1.44
N GLN A 50 -5.85 -9.67 -0.65
CA GLN A 50 -5.27 -8.33 -0.47
C GLN A 50 -3.91 -8.40 0.23
N ALA A 51 -3.79 -9.21 1.28
CA ALA A 51 -2.55 -9.39 2.01
C ALA A 51 -1.45 -10.02 1.13
N GLU A 52 -1.78 -11.02 0.30
CA GLU A 52 -0.86 -11.63 -0.67
C GLU A 52 -0.38 -10.65 -1.75
N GLN A 53 -1.26 -9.75 -2.22
CA GLN A 53 -0.88 -8.72 -3.19
C GLN A 53 -0.04 -7.60 -2.56
N CYS A 54 -0.07 -7.44 -1.24
CA CYS A 54 0.63 -6.38 -0.51
C CYS A 54 1.95 -6.84 0.15
N SER A 55 2.12 -8.14 0.42
CA SER A 55 3.28 -8.72 1.12
C SER A 55 4.52 -8.89 0.26
#